data_AF-A0A8H5E789-F1
#
_entry.id   AF-A0A8H5E789-F1
#
_cell.length_a   1.000
_cell.length_b   1.000
_cell.length_c   1.000
_cell.angle_alpha   90.00
_cell.angle_beta   90.00
_cell.angle_gamma   90.00
#
_symmetry.space_group_name_H-M   'P 1'
#
loop_
_entity.id
_entity.type
_entity.pdbx_description
1 polymer ?
#
loop_
_entity_poly.entity_id
_entity_poly.type
_entity_poly.pdbx_seq_one_letter_code
_entity_poly.pdbx_strand_id
1 'polypeptide(L)'
;MFLAHPHHELEEESFRWHETRILVDRRKAKFSVADDKELQLQINGPICIEDFCERISTRDQYQLSLKVSDKQLHFVEWCEGARIWVPNTPSVSLSTILKNHKLSQKMKYLLSYLLAKSMWQFYSTDWLGKEWTKESIHLMFERRQSPKDAGIFLNEPFISAHFDPDNYTNDLDFRPHKFPKIKALGIVLLEIELGTVIEDHYDDECRAPDGELNADADLYVALKLFDDPDSLEDTFPLLKSVIGDCLRPSKFMQHRHSVEELRKVLQEEVANRTDAAVKDAANHTKIFLPSPCASATTTSPKTTTSGRITTSHIQIYAEAEVYVARVFESDEANDDTQDLVLEAIEHAKNVWQVDVISIASGFERDHALMRRAIKRAASDGTLVFAAASNYGNIRQVTFPARMQDVICIYCTDGRTKVSQSINPAAQTTKSRNFAILGEGVSVPPSIREQLTGTSVATSIAAGLAGRLLDFPRQKDCQQNIRCVGNLASVEGISAVFSHMAKGAEDYRYNCVLPGRLL
;
A
#
# COMPACT_ATOMS: atom_id res chain seq x y z
N MET A 1 1.41 15.48 -2.69
CA MET A 1 2.45 16.49 -2.44
C MET A 1 1.99 17.81 -3.00
N PHE A 2 2.35 18.90 -2.35
CA PHE A 2 2.11 20.25 -2.84
C PHE A 2 3.47 20.93 -3.01
N LEU A 3 3.65 21.67 -4.10
CA LEU A 3 4.83 22.50 -4.24
C LEU A 3 4.61 23.75 -3.39
N ALA A 4 5.38 23.89 -2.31
CA ALA A 4 5.39 25.13 -1.56
C ALA A 4 6.06 26.21 -2.40
N HIS A 5 5.39 27.35 -2.56
CA HIS A 5 5.93 28.53 -3.19
C HIS A 5 5.88 29.71 -2.21
N PRO A 6 6.93 30.54 -2.13
CA PRO A 6 6.88 31.76 -1.33
C PRO A 6 5.78 32.69 -1.83
N HIS A 7 4.92 33.18 -0.93
CA HIS A 7 3.95 34.25 -1.23
C HIS A 7 4.54 35.65 -1.11
N HIS A 8 5.79 35.76 -0.67
CA HIS A 8 6.56 37.00 -0.61
C HIS A 8 7.71 36.91 -1.61
N GLU A 9 8.05 38.06 -2.21
CA GLU A 9 9.14 38.27 -3.17
C GLU A 9 10.50 37.82 -2.59
N LEU A 10 10.71 36.51 -2.51
CA LEU A 10 11.99 35.87 -2.31
C LEU A 10 12.30 35.12 -3.59
N GLU A 11 13.57 35.23 -3.99
CA GLU A 11 14.15 34.70 -5.22
C GLU A 11 13.67 33.27 -5.52
N GLU A 12 13.49 32.94 -6.79
CA GLU A 12 12.97 31.67 -7.35
C GLU A 12 13.70 30.39 -6.87
N GLU A 13 14.71 30.51 -6.00
CA GLU A 13 15.58 29.41 -5.54
C GLU A 13 15.03 28.59 -4.36
N SER A 14 13.83 28.86 -3.83
CA SER A 14 13.30 28.20 -2.62
C SER A 14 12.02 27.37 -2.78
N PHE A 15 11.68 26.89 -3.99
CA PHE A 15 10.53 25.98 -4.17
C PHE A 15 10.81 24.59 -3.61
N ARG A 16 9.98 24.13 -2.66
CA ARG A 16 10.16 22.84 -1.99
C ARG A 16 8.89 22.00 -2.07
N TRP A 17 9.04 20.72 -2.40
CA TRP A 17 7.94 19.78 -2.31
C TRP A 17 7.60 19.50 -0.84
N HIS A 18 6.33 19.64 -0.49
CA HIS A 18 5.82 19.35 0.84
C HIS A 18 4.80 18.22 0.79
N GLU A 19 4.99 17.24 1.68
CA GLU A 19 4.04 16.15 1.84
C GLU A 19 2.92 16.57 2.78
N THR A 20 1.67 16.41 2.34
CA THR A 20 0.47 16.74 3.12
C THR A 20 -0.49 15.57 3.06
N ARG A 21 -1.00 15.15 4.22
CA ARG A 21 -2.04 14.13 4.34
C ARG A 21 -3.38 14.80 4.57
N ILE A 22 -4.36 14.50 3.72
CA ILE A 22 -5.72 15.02 3.84
C ILE A 22 -6.67 13.85 4.12
N LEU A 23 -7.31 13.88 5.29
CA LEU A 23 -8.34 12.95 5.73
C LEU A 23 -9.70 13.51 5.35
N VAL A 24 -10.49 12.74 4.59
CA VAL A 24 -11.85 13.14 4.20
C VAL A 24 -12.86 12.22 4.91
N ASP A 25 -13.70 12.79 5.76
CA ASP A 25 -14.78 12.05 6.40
C ASP A 25 -15.82 11.64 5.35
N ARG A 26 -15.87 10.35 5.04
CA ARG A 26 -16.96 9.78 4.22
C ARG A 26 -18.24 9.78 5.06
N ARG A 27 -19.03 10.87 4.98
CA ARG A 27 -20.37 10.97 5.61
C ARG A 27 -21.18 9.70 5.31
N LYS A 28 -21.60 8.99 6.35
CA LYS A 28 -22.67 8.00 6.32
C LYS A 28 -23.78 8.60 7.19
N ALA A 29 -24.97 8.77 6.63
CA ALA A 29 -26.15 9.07 7.44
C ALA A 29 -26.35 7.90 8.43
N LYS A 30 -26.22 8.20 9.73
CA LYS A 30 -26.71 7.35 10.81
C LYS A 30 -28.00 8.00 11.30
N PHE A 31 -29.11 7.28 11.21
CA PHE A 31 -30.29 7.60 12.00
C PHE A 31 -30.10 6.93 13.35
N SER A 32 -29.96 7.72 14.42
CA SER A 32 -30.03 7.24 15.79
C SER A 32 -31.20 7.91 16.50
N VAL A 33 -31.94 7.11 17.26
CA VAL A 33 -32.87 7.58 18.28
C VAL A 33 -32.05 8.21 19.41
N ALA A 34 -32.62 9.23 20.04
CA ALA A 34 -32.00 10.10 21.02
C ALA A 34 -31.33 9.37 22.20
N ASP A 35 -30.40 10.11 22.80
CA ASP A 35 -29.62 9.84 24.02
C ASP A 35 -28.45 8.87 23.91
N ASP A 36 -27.31 9.41 23.46
CA ASP A 36 -26.03 9.10 24.08
C ASP A 36 -25.15 10.37 24.08
N LYS A 37 -24.84 10.88 25.27
CA LYS A 37 -23.91 12.00 25.45
C LYS A 37 -22.49 11.50 25.18
N GLU A 38 -21.94 11.83 24.02
CA GLU A 38 -20.51 11.70 23.75
C GLU A 38 -19.70 12.58 24.72
N LEU A 39 -18.80 11.93 25.48
CA LEU A 39 -17.77 12.59 26.26
C LEU A 39 -16.82 13.36 25.34
N GLN A 40 -16.98 14.68 25.28
CA GLN A 40 -16.01 15.58 24.67
C GLN A 40 -14.78 15.68 25.57
N LEU A 41 -13.68 15.04 25.15
CA LEU A 41 -12.34 15.39 25.61
C LEU A 41 -12.02 16.80 25.10
N GLN A 42 -11.87 17.75 26.03
CA GLN A 42 -11.39 19.11 25.75
C GLN A 42 -9.93 19.05 25.31
N ILE A 43 -9.71 18.97 24.01
CA ILE A 43 -8.50 19.43 23.33
C ILE A 43 -8.96 20.65 22.53
N ASN A 44 -8.20 21.76 22.58
CA ASN A 44 -8.50 23.00 21.85
C ASN A 44 -9.09 22.71 20.47
N GLY A 45 -10.22 23.34 20.13
CA GLY A 45 -10.99 23.04 18.92
C GLY A 45 -10.15 23.05 17.64
N PRO A 46 -10.61 22.34 16.58
CA PRO A 46 -9.87 22.24 15.32
C PRO A 46 -9.56 23.63 14.75
N ILE A 47 -8.29 23.88 14.45
CA ILE A 47 -7.84 25.15 13.87
C ILE A 47 -8.19 25.12 12.38
N CYS A 48 -9.11 25.99 11.97
CA CYS A 48 -9.43 26.19 10.56
C CYS A 48 -8.23 26.81 9.83
N ILE A 49 -7.90 26.27 8.65
CA ILE A 49 -6.83 26.81 7.81
C ILE A 49 -7.45 27.78 6.81
N GLU A 50 -7.22 29.07 7.03
CA GLU A 50 -7.66 30.14 6.12
C GLU A 50 -6.72 30.28 4.89
N ASP A 51 -5.41 30.17 5.11
CA ASP A 51 -4.39 30.17 4.04
C ASP A 51 -3.59 28.86 4.08
N PHE A 52 -3.89 27.96 3.15
CA PHE A 52 -3.21 26.67 3.05
C PHE A 52 -1.77 26.82 2.56
N CYS A 53 -1.51 27.75 1.65
CA CYS A 53 -0.22 27.91 0.99
C CYS A 53 0.83 28.52 1.93
N GLU A 54 0.45 29.47 2.78
CA GLU A 54 1.31 29.99 3.85
C GLU A 54 1.75 28.86 4.81
N ARG A 55 0.84 27.94 5.14
CA ARG A 55 1.08 26.87 6.12
C ARG A 55 2.01 25.78 5.62
N ILE A 56 2.01 25.47 4.33
CA ILE A 56 2.95 24.51 3.73
C ILE A 56 4.32 25.12 3.42
N SER A 57 4.43 26.45 3.34
CA SER A 57 5.66 27.14 2.91
C SER A 57 6.66 27.44 4.03
N THR A 58 6.29 27.25 5.29
CA THR A 58 7.10 27.72 6.45
C THR A 58 7.85 26.62 7.20
N ARG A 59 7.72 25.33 6.83
CA ARG A 59 8.22 24.20 7.64
C ARG A 59 8.74 23.04 6.79
N ASP A 60 10.01 22.71 6.97
CA ASP A 60 10.75 21.81 6.08
C ASP A 60 10.78 20.32 6.48
N GLN A 61 10.40 19.99 7.72
CA GLN A 61 10.68 18.66 8.31
C GLN A 61 9.45 17.85 8.73
N TYR A 62 8.27 18.45 8.73
CA TYR A 62 7.06 17.81 9.26
C TYR A 62 5.99 17.70 8.20
N GLN A 63 5.35 16.53 8.10
CA GLN A 63 4.18 16.32 7.25
C GLN A 63 2.95 16.98 7.89
N LEU A 64 2.19 17.73 7.10
CA LEU A 64 0.96 18.37 7.53
C LEU A 64 -0.22 17.39 7.45
N SER A 65 -0.86 17.08 8.59
CA SER A 65 -2.06 16.22 8.66
C SER A 65 -3.32 17.07 8.83
N LEU A 66 -4.22 16.95 7.86
CA LEU A 66 -5.42 17.78 7.75
C LEU A 66 -6.68 16.91 7.68
N LYS A 67 -7.79 17.45 8.14
CA LYS A 67 -9.11 16.84 8.07
C LYS A 67 -10.09 17.76 7.36
N VAL A 68 -10.81 17.22 6.37
CA VAL A 68 -11.91 17.92 5.73
C VAL A 68 -13.20 17.63 6.50
N SER A 69 -13.79 18.65 7.10
CA SER A 69 -15.12 18.62 7.72
C SER A 69 -15.90 19.86 7.32
N ASP A 70 -17.19 19.70 7.02
CA ASP A 70 -18.11 20.81 6.70
C ASP A 70 -17.62 21.76 5.60
N LYS A 71 -16.99 21.18 4.57
CA LYS A 71 -16.35 21.90 3.44
C LYS A 71 -15.19 22.82 3.85
N GLN A 72 -14.66 22.64 5.05
CA GLN A 72 -13.48 23.36 5.54
C GLN A 72 -12.33 22.38 5.84
N LEU A 73 -11.11 22.93 5.77
CA LEU A 73 -9.86 22.22 6.03
C LEU A 73 -9.41 22.53 7.45
N HIS A 74 -9.35 21.49 8.29
CA HIS A 74 -8.98 21.59 9.70
C HIS A 74 -7.60 20.98 9.91
N PHE A 75 -6.72 21.69 10.62
CA PHE A 75 -5.45 21.13 11.06
C PHE A 75 -5.69 20.05 12.13
N VAL A 76 -5.03 18.90 11.99
CA VAL A 76 -5.06 17.82 12.98
C VAL A 76 -3.76 17.80 13.78
N GLU A 77 -2.64 17.51 13.11
CA GLU A 77 -1.34 17.39 13.74
C GLU A 77 -0.21 17.53 12.72
N TRP A 78 1.01 17.73 13.24
CA TRP A 78 2.24 17.56 12.48
C TRP A 78 2.73 16.14 12.68
N CYS A 79 2.96 15.41 11.60
CA CYS A 79 3.52 14.06 11.65
C CYS A 79 5.00 14.10 11.25
N GLU A 80 5.81 13.19 11.81
CA GLU A 80 7.08 12.85 11.17
C GLU A 80 6.78 12.30 9.78
N GLY A 81 7.33 12.94 8.73
CA GLY A 81 7.12 12.49 7.36
C GLY A 81 7.79 11.13 7.15
N ALA A 82 7.07 10.19 6.53
CA ALA A 82 7.60 8.85 6.25
C ALA A 82 8.72 8.85 5.17
N ARG A 83 9.02 10.00 4.55
CA ARG A 83 9.89 10.11 3.38
C ARG A 83 10.78 11.35 3.45
N ILE A 84 12.03 11.20 3.00
CA ILE A 84 12.96 12.31 2.79
C ILE A 84 12.98 12.62 1.28
N TRP A 85 12.22 13.61 0.88
CA TRP A 85 12.23 14.14 -0.49
C TRP A 85 13.54 14.89 -0.72
N VAL A 86 14.14 14.79 -1.92
CA VAL A 86 15.29 15.63 -2.26
C VAL A 86 14.74 17.03 -2.54
N PRO A 87 15.05 18.05 -1.71
CA PRO A 87 14.55 19.39 -1.94
C PRO A 87 15.02 19.92 -3.30
N ASN A 88 14.21 20.77 -3.94
CA ASN A 88 14.56 21.53 -5.14
C ASN A 88 14.90 20.69 -6.40
N THR A 89 14.48 19.42 -6.49
CA THR A 89 14.62 18.64 -7.73
C THR A 89 13.29 18.64 -8.50
N PRO A 90 13.26 18.98 -9.80
CA PRO A 90 12.04 18.93 -10.59
C PRO A 90 11.56 17.48 -10.72
N SER A 91 10.23 17.31 -10.80
CA SER A 91 9.64 16.03 -11.19
C SER A 91 10.01 15.69 -12.63
N VAL A 92 9.97 14.40 -12.96
CA VAL A 92 10.20 13.91 -14.33
C VAL A 92 8.90 13.35 -14.88
N SER A 93 8.46 13.82 -16.06
CA SER A 93 7.26 13.29 -16.71
C SER A 93 7.50 11.88 -17.27
N LEU A 94 6.44 11.07 -17.36
CA LEU A 94 6.51 9.74 -17.96
C LEU A 94 6.99 9.81 -19.42
N SER A 95 6.59 10.84 -20.16
CA SER A 95 7.09 11.14 -21.51
C SER A 95 8.62 11.23 -21.56
N THR A 96 9.22 11.97 -20.62
CA THR A 96 10.67 12.11 -20.52
C THR A 96 11.35 10.77 -20.24
N ILE A 97 10.72 9.90 -19.45
CA ILE A 97 11.26 8.58 -19.14
C ILE A 97 11.19 7.66 -20.35
N LEU A 98 10.06 7.62 -21.06
CA LEU A 98 9.88 6.80 -22.25
C LEU A 98 10.87 7.17 -23.36
N LYS A 99 11.17 8.47 -23.54
CA LYS A 99 12.15 8.94 -24.53
C LYS A 99 13.59 8.59 -24.17
N ASN A 100 13.96 8.70 -22.90
CA ASN A 100 15.37 8.67 -22.49
C ASN A 100 15.82 7.35 -21.84
N HIS A 101 14.87 6.47 -21.46
CA HIS A 101 15.18 5.28 -20.69
C HIS A 101 14.43 4.04 -21.20
N LYS A 102 15.16 2.93 -21.35
CA LYS A 102 14.57 1.63 -21.65
C LYS A 102 13.96 1.03 -20.38
N LEU A 103 12.64 0.89 -20.36
CA LEU A 103 11.93 0.25 -19.27
C LEU A 103 12.08 -1.28 -19.33
N SER A 104 12.35 -1.90 -18.18
CA SER A 104 12.27 -3.36 -18.06
C SER A 104 10.82 -3.83 -18.15
N GLN A 105 10.59 -5.08 -18.56
CA GLN A 105 9.23 -5.62 -18.69
C GLN A 105 8.44 -5.54 -17.37
N LYS A 106 9.13 -5.79 -16.26
CA LYS A 106 8.62 -5.64 -14.89
C LYS A 106 8.13 -4.21 -14.60
N MET A 107 8.87 -3.20 -15.03
CA MET A 107 8.50 -1.79 -14.86
C MET A 107 7.31 -1.41 -15.74
N LYS A 108 7.29 -1.88 -16.99
CA LYS A 108 6.19 -1.66 -17.93
C LYS A 108 4.87 -2.15 -17.33
N TYR A 109 4.83 -3.41 -16.88
CA TYR A 109 3.65 -4.01 -16.26
C TYR A 109 3.19 -3.30 -14.99
N LEU A 110 4.14 -2.91 -14.13
CA LEU A 110 3.79 -2.20 -12.90
C LEU A 110 3.17 -0.83 -13.19
N LEU A 111 3.76 -0.06 -14.12
CA LEU A 111 3.21 1.21 -14.56
C LEU A 111 1.82 1.02 -15.19
N SER A 112 1.68 0.05 -16.10
CA SER A 112 0.42 -0.27 -16.75
C SER A 112 -0.69 -0.56 -15.74
N TYR A 113 -0.40 -1.38 -14.73
CA TYR A 113 -1.32 -1.65 -13.63
C TYR A 113 -1.69 -0.42 -12.81
N LEU A 114 -0.70 0.38 -12.39
CA LEU A 114 -0.93 1.56 -11.55
C LEU A 114 -1.77 2.61 -12.28
N LEU A 115 -1.53 2.83 -13.58
CA LEU A 115 -2.29 3.77 -14.40
C LEU A 115 -3.72 3.27 -14.66
N ALA A 116 -3.90 1.99 -14.98
CA ALA A 116 -5.21 1.37 -15.14
C ALA A 116 -6.05 1.48 -13.85
N LYS A 117 -5.44 1.17 -12.70
CA LYS A 117 -6.08 1.29 -11.39
C LYS A 117 -6.43 2.74 -11.07
N SER A 118 -5.53 3.68 -11.34
CA SER A 118 -5.76 5.12 -11.10
C SER A 118 -6.91 5.64 -11.96
N MET A 119 -6.96 5.25 -13.24
CA MET A 119 -8.05 5.59 -14.16
C MET A 119 -9.39 5.13 -13.59
N TRP A 120 -9.51 3.87 -13.16
CA TRP A 120 -10.73 3.37 -12.50
C TRP A 120 -11.09 4.17 -11.23
N GLN A 121 -10.11 4.47 -10.37
CA GLN A 121 -10.38 5.10 -9.08
C GLN A 121 -10.79 6.57 -9.18
N PHE A 122 -10.23 7.31 -10.13
CA PHE A 122 -10.33 8.76 -10.20
C PHE A 122 -11.04 9.27 -11.47
N TYR A 123 -11.51 8.39 -12.36
CA TYR A 123 -12.14 8.73 -13.64
C TYR A 123 -13.05 9.96 -13.61
N SER A 124 -13.99 9.95 -12.65
CA SER A 124 -15.07 10.92 -12.51
C SER A 124 -14.76 12.06 -11.54
N THR A 125 -13.50 12.20 -11.14
CA THR A 125 -13.07 13.21 -10.16
C THR A 125 -12.20 14.25 -10.84
N ASP A 126 -12.18 15.45 -10.27
CA ASP A 126 -11.37 16.57 -10.77
C ASP A 126 -9.86 16.27 -10.70
N TRP A 127 -9.46 15.29 -9.88
CA TRP A 127 -8.09 14.78 -9.79
C TRP A 127 -7.54 14.26 -11.11
N LEU A 128 -8.39 13.72 -11.99
CA LEU A 128 -7.94 13.19 -13.27
C LEU A 128 -7.96 14.22 -14.41
N GLY A 129 -8.16 15.51 -14.08
CA GLY A 129 -8.08 16.66 -14.98
C GLY A 129 -8.83 16.51 -16.31
N LYS A 130 -8.56 17.40 -17.26
CA LYS A 130 -8.96 17.25 -18.66
C LYS A 130 -7.84 16.66 -19.52
N GLU A 131 -6.61 17.04 -19.22
CA GLU A 131 -5.41 16.76 -20.02
C GLU A 131 -4.62 15.58 -19.43
N TRP A 132 -5.31 14.49 -19.09
CA TRP A 132 -4.63 13.30 -18.60
C TRP A 132 -3.82 12.67 -19.75
N THR A 133 -2.50 12.73 -19.68
CA THR A 133 -1.56 12.25 -20.71
C THR A 133 -0.26 11.76 -20.05
N LYS A 134 0.69 11.26 -20.84
CA LYS A 134 2.05 10.96 -20.36
C LYS A 134 2.79 12.17 -19.77
N GLU A 135 2.37 13.40 -20.07
CA GLU A 135 2.94 14.61 -19.48
C GLU A 135 2.34 14.95 -18.11
N SER A 136 1.14 14.49 -17.80
CA SER A 136 0.54 14.72 -16.47
C SER A 136 0.99 13.69 -15.43
N ILE A 137 1.60 12.59 -15.86
CA ILE A 137 2.14 11.53 -14.99
C ILE A 137 3.60 11.86 -14.67
N HIS A 138 3.89 12.07 -13.40
CA HIS A 138 5.18 12.52 -12.92
C HIS A 138 5.79 11.54 -11.93
N LEU A 139 7.11 11.47 -11.90
CA LEU A 139 7.85 10.76 -10.87
C LEU A 139 8.79 11.71 -10.16
N MET A 140 8.85 11.55 -8.85
CA MET A 140 9.61 12.42 -7.96
C MET A 140 10.97 11.79 -7.65
N PHE A 141 11.98 12.62 -7.42
CA PHE A 141 13.25 12.18 -6.88
C PHE A 141 13.15 12.03 -5.37
N GLU A 142 13.36 10.81 -4.88
CA GLU A 142 13.30 10.46 -3.47
C GLU A 142 14.70 10.10 -2.97
N ARG A 143 15.03 10.42 -1.71
CA ARG A 143 16.19 9.87 -1.00
C ARG A 143 15.69 8.93 0.08
N ARG A 144 15.87 7.63 -0.11
CA ARG A 144 15.54 6.62 0.91
C ARG A 144 16.64 6.55 1.97
N GLN A 145 16.41 5.82 3.06
CA GLN A 145 17.23 5.86 4.27
C GLN A 145 18.73 5.53 4.07
N SER A 146 19.09 4.87 2.96
CA SER A 146 20.47 4.69 2.52
C SER A 146 20.92 5.81 1.58
N PRO A 147 22.11 6.43 1.76
CA PRO A 147 22.66 7.43 0.84
C PRO A 147 22.84 6.96 -0.61
N LYS A 148 22.78 5.64 -0.86
CA LYS A 148 22.84 5.02 -2.19
C LYS A 148 21.47 4.84 -2.86
N ASP A 149 20.37 5.07 -2.13
CA ASP A 149 19.00 4.83 -2.58
C ASP A 149 18.27 6.13 -2.92
N ALA A 150 19.00 7.09 -3.50
CA ALA A 150 18.41 8.29 -4.10
C ALA A 150 18.10 8.03 -5.57
N GLY A 151 16.85 8.23 -5.99
CA GLY A 151 16.45 7.93 -7.37
C GLY A 151 14.97 8.16 -7.65
N ILE A 152 14.58 7.79 -8.88
CA ILE A 152 13.20 7.83 -9.37
C ILE A 152 12.60 6.43 -9.20
N PHE A 153 11.43 6.36 -8.58
CA PHE A 153 10.75 5.10 -8.28
C PHE A 153 9.51 4.91 -9.15
N LEU A 154 9.65 4.14 -10.23
CA LEU A 154 8.59 3.90 -11.25
C LEU A 154 7.32 3.24 -10.68
N ASN A 155 7.42 2.65 -9.49
CA ASN A 155 6.32 2.03 -8.78
C ASN A 155 5.43 3.04 -8.03
N GLU A 156 5.80 4.33 -8.02
CA GLU A 156 5.12 5.40 -7.26
C GLU A 156 4.93 6.66 -8.13
N PRO A 157 4.17 6.58 -9.24
CA PRO A 157 3.87 7.75 -10.05
C PRO A 157 2.87 8.68 -9.36
N PHE A 158 3.04 9.97 -9.61
CA PHE A 158 2.17 11.07 -9.21
C PHE A 158 1.38 11.58 -10.42
N ILE A 159 0.18 12.11 -10.16
CA ILE A 159 -0.62 12.79 -11.18
C ILE A 159 -0.58 14.29 -10.88
N SER A 160 -0.23 15.09 -11.88
CA SER A 160 -0.41 16.55 -11.83
C SER A 160 -1.90 16.84 -11.98
N ALA A 161 -2.48 17.53 -11.00
CA ALA A 161 -3.88 17.93 -10.99
C ALA A 161 -3.99 19.45 -11.17
N HIS A 162 -4.79 19.87 -12.15
CA HIS A 162 -5.13 21.27 -12.42
C HIS A 162 -6.64 21.43 -12.22
N PHE A 163 -7.04 22.40 -11.41
CA PHE A 163 -8.44 22.62 -11.00
C PHE A 163 -9.07 23.85 -11.68
N ASP A 164 -8.49 24.30 -12.79
CA ASP A 164 -8.98 25.48 -13.51
C ASP A 164 -10.42 25.26 -14.04
N PRO A 165 -11.27 26.30 -13.99
CA PRO A 165 -12.66 26.18 -14.39
C PRO A 165 -12.81 25.82 -15.87
N ASP A 166 -13.77 24.94 -16.12
CA ASP A 166 -13.95 24.33 -17.42
C ASP A 166 -14.49 25.30 -18.48
N ASN A 167 -13.64 25.71 -19.43
CA ASN A 167 -14.10 26.22 -20.72
C ASN A 167 -14.59 25.04 -21.57
N TYR A 168 -15.87 24.68 -21.45
CA TYR A 168 -16.49 23.65 -22.30
C TYR A 168 -16.61 24.16 -23.74
N THR A 169 -15.76 23.66 -24.63
CA THR A 169 -16.05 23.65 -26.07
C THR A 169 -16.82 22.38 -26.41
N ASN A 170 -17.97 22.50 -27.09
CA ASN A 170 -18.90 21.43 -27.51
C ASN A 170 -18.31 20.38 -28.49
N ASP A 171 -17.00 20.21 -28.52
CA ASP A 171 -16.25 19.41 -29.51
C ASP A 171 -16.30 17.88 -29.22
N LEU A 172 -16.76 17.46 -28.04
CA LEU A 172 -16.86 16.04 -27.67
C LEU A 172 -17.80 15.23 -28.59
N ASP A 173 -18.82 15.87 -29.15
CA ASP A 173 -19.79 15.22 -30.04
C ASP A 173 -19.20 14.87 -31.41
N PHE A 174 -18.12 15.52 -31.82
CA PHE A 174 -17.48 15.31 -33.13
C PHE A 174 -16.22 14.44 -33.06
N ARG A 175 -15.64 14.25 -31.86
CA ARG A 175 -14.47 13.38 -31.70
C ARG A 175 -14.77 11.90 -32.00
N PRO A 176 -13.88 11.17 -32.70
CA PRO A 176 -14.02 9.73 -32.93
C PRO A 176 -14.10 8.93 -31.64
N HIS A 177 -13.28 9.28 -30.64
CA HIS A 177 -13.26 8.61 -29.35
C HIS A 177 -14.06 9.39 -28.29
N LYS A 178 -15.18 8.82 -27.84
CA LYS A 178 -16.12 9.48 -26.91
C LYS A 178 -15.66 9.61 -25.47
N PHE A 179 -14.55 8.96 -25.12
CA PHE A 179 -14.00 8.96 -23.76
C PHE A 179 -12.53 9.43 -23.76
N PRO A 180 -12.24 10.74 -23.74
CA PRO A 180 -10.89 11.27 -23.88
C PRO A 180 -9.88 10.70 -22.85
N LYS A 181 -10.30 10.52 -21.60
CA LYS A 181 -9.48 9.92 -20.53
C LYS A 181 -9.14 8.45 -20.81
N ILE A 182 -10.12 7.67 -21.27
CA ILE A 182 -9.91 6.25 -21.63
C ILE A 182 -9.01 6.14 -22.88
N LYS A 183 -9.20 7.02 -23.87
CA LYS A 183 -8.34 7.13 -25.06
C LYS A 183 -6.87 7.31 -24.63
N ALA A 184 -6.65 8.30 -23.78
CA ALA A 184 -5.32 8.61 -23.29
C ALA A 184 -4.71 7.44 -22.51
N LEU A 185 -5.51 6.68 -21.74
CA LEU A 185 -5.00 5.46 -21.10
C LEU A 185 -4.55 4.44 -22.13
N GLY A 186 -5.35 4.18 -23.17
CA GLY A 186 -4.97 3.27 -24.24
C GLY A 186 -3.64 3.65 -24.90
N ILE A 187 -3.46 4.94 -25.20
CA ILE A 187 -2.22 5.49 -25.76
C ILE A 187 -1.05 5.28 -24.81
N VAL A 188 -1.17 5.72 -23.55
CA VAL A 188 -0.06 5.62 -22.58
C VAL A 188 0.34 4.16 -22.33
N LEU A 189 -0.63 3.24 -22.24
CA LEU A 189 -0.35 1.82 -22.10
C LEU A 189 0.38 1.25 -23.33
N LEU A 190 -0.02 1.67 -24.54
CA LEU A 190 0.65 1.30 -25.78
C LEU A 190 2.10 1.82 -25.79
N GLU A 191 2.33 3.08 -25.45
CA GLU A 191 3.67 3.68 -25.39
C GLU A 191 4.58 3.00 -24.36
N ILE A 192 4.01 2.58 -23.22
CA ILE A 192 4.75 1.81 -22.21
C ILE A 192 5.18 0.46 -22.77
N GLU A 193 4.29 -0.28 -23.44
CA GLU A 193 4.61 -1.59 -24.00
C GLU A 193 5.61 -1.50 -25.15
N LEU A 194 5.48 -0.50 -26.02
CA LEU A 194 6.45 -0.23 -27.09
C LEU A 194 7.79 0.28 -26.54
N GLY A 195 7.75 1.06 -25.46
CA GLY A 195 8.92 1.77 -24.92
C GLY A 195 9.35 2.97 -25.77
N THR A 196 8.45 3.49 -26.61
CA THR A 196 8.64 4.71 -27.42
C THR A 196 7.38 5.54 -27.35
N VAL A 197 7.48 6.84 -27.60
CA VAL A 197 6.30 7.72 -27.66
C VAL A 197 5.67 7.65 -29.04
N ILE A 198 4.35 7.84 -29.14
CA ILE A 198 3.64 7.74 -30.44
C ILE A 198 4.05 8.85 -31.42
N GLU A 199 4.53 9.99 -30.93
CA GLU A 199 4.99 11.13 -31.73
C GLU A 199 6.16 10.75 -32.65
N ASP A 200 6.98 9.76 -32.25
CA ASP A 200 8.10 9.27 -33.05
C ASP A 200 7.64 8.49 -34.29
N HIS A 201 6.35 8.15 -34.37
CA HIS A 201 5.73 7.37 -35.44
C HIS A 201 4.76 8.19 -36.31
N TYR A 202 4.76 9.51 -36.16
CA TYR A 202 3.95 10.40 -36.99
C TYR A 202 4.45 10.38 -38.45
N ASP A 203 3.52 10.26 -39.38
CA ASP A 203 3.75 10.31 -40.81
C ASP A 203 3.02 11.50 -41.46
N ASP A 204 3.18 11.66 -42.78
CA ASP A 204 2.56 12.76 -43.53
C ASP A 204 1.02 12.73 -43.47
N GLU A 205 0.41 11.56 -43.23
CA GLU A 205 -1.06 11.41 -43.11
C GLU A 205 -1.59 11.98 -41.79
N CYS A 206 -0.71 12.17 -40.79
CA CYS A 206 -1.05 12.79 -39.51
C CYS A 206 -1.24 14.31 -39.62
N ARG A 207 -0.90 14.92 -40.76
CA ARG A 207 -0.93 16.37 -40.96
C ARG A 207 -2.04 16.78 -41.92
N ALA A 208 -2.65 17.92 -41.64
CA ALA A 208 -3.53 18.59 -42.58
C ALA A 208 -2.72 19.19 -43.74
N PRO A 209 -3.35 19.56 -44.87
CA PRO A 209 -2.65 20.16 -46.02
C PRO A 209 -1.88 21.46 -45.71
N ASP A 210 -2.19 22.12 -44.59
CA ASP A 210 -1.50 23.31 -44.09
C ASP A 210 -0.25 22.98 -43.23
N GLY A 211 0.00 21.69 -42.96
CA GLY A 211 1.15 21.19 -42.19
C GLY A 211 0.87 21.02 -40.69
N GLU A 212 -0.29 21.46 -40.19
CA GLU A 212 -0.70 21.32 -38.80
C GLU A 212 -1.07 19.88 -38.47
N LEU A 213 -0.87 19.46 -37.22
CA LEU A 213 -1.23 18.11 -36.77
C LEU A 213 -2.75 17.97 -36.66
N ASN A 214 -3.28 16.87 -37.21
CA ASN A 214 -4.70 16.54 -37.09
C ASN A 214 -5.06 16.32 -35.62
N ALA A 215 -6.24 16.80 -35.19
CA ALA A 215 -6.70 16.70 -33.80
C ALA A 215 -6.81 15.25 -33.28
N ASP A 216 -6.94 14.28 -34.19
CA ASP A 216 -7.02 12.84 -33.90
C ASP A 216 -5.75 12.06 -34.30
N ALA A 217 -4.65 12.74 -34.66
CA ALA A 217 -3.39 12.13 -35.07
C ALA A 217 -2.89 11.10 -34.05
N ASP A 218 -2.99 11.41 -32.75
CA ASP A 218 -2.60 10.48 -31.68
C ASP A 218 -3.35 9.15 -31.73
N LEU A 219 -4.67 9.22 -31.94
CA LEU A 219 -5.51 8.03 -32.00
C LEU A 219 -5.24 7.24 -33.27
N TYR A 220 -5.05 7.93 -34.39
CA TYR A 220 -4.73 7.32 -35.68
C TYR A 220 -3.45 6.48 -35.58
N VAL A 221 -2.38 7.08 -35.09
CA VAL A 221 -1.07 6.43 -34.96
C VAL A 221 -1.12 5.30 -33.94
N ALA A 222 -1.80 5.50 -32.79
CA ALA A 222 -1.97 4.45 -31.80
C ALA A 222 -2.71 3.23 -32.36
N LEU A 223 -3.77 3.44 -33.15
CA LEU A 223 -4.50 2.33 -33.80
C LEU A 223 -3.64 1.62 -34.86
N LYS A 224 -2.88 2.38 -35.65
CA LYS A 224 -1.95 1.84 -36.66
C LYS A 224 -0.89 0.94 -36.03
N LEU A 225 -0.25 1.40 -34.96
CA LEU A 225 0.74 0.62 -34.19
C LEU A 225 0.10 -0.57 -33.46
N PHE A 226 -1.13 -0.43 -32.98
CA PHE A 226 -1.82 -1.54 -32.31
C PHE A 226 -2.22 -2.67 -33.26
N ASP A 227 -2.61 -2.32 -34.49
CA ASP A 227 -3.03 -3.27 -35.52
C ASP A 227 -1.85 -3.93 -36.25
N ASP A 228 -0.67 -3.36 -36.15
CA ASP A 228 0.56 -3.97 -36.65
C ASP A 228 0.84 -5.29 -35.89
N PRO A 229 0.91 -6.44 -36.60
CA PRO A 229 1.14 -7.74 -35.98
C PRO A 229 2.44 -7.80 -35.17
N ASP A 230 3.47 -7.06 -35.57
CA ASP A 230 4.83 -7.16 -35.02
C ASP A 230 5.03 -6.25 -33.79
N SER A 231 4.30 -5.12 -33.72
CA SER A 231 4.48 -4.08 -32.70
C SER A 231 4.23 -4.54 -31.24
N LEU A 232 3.39 -5.55 -31.03
CA LEU A 232 3.03 -6.07 -29.69
C LEU A 232 3.16 -7.59 -29.59
N GLU A 233 4.13 -8.18 -30.29
CA GLU A 233 4.35 -9.64 -30.30
C GLU A 233 4.69 -10.18 -28.89
N ASP A 234 5.54 -9.47 -28.15
CA ASP A 234 5.98 -9.84 -26.79
C ASP A 234 4.98 -9.43 -25.68
N THR A 235 3.89 -8.75 -26.05
CA THR A 235 2.93 -8.21 -25.09
C THR A 235 1.93 -9.27 -24.66
N PHE A 236 1.67 -9.36 -23.34
CA PHE A 236 0.76 -10.35 -22.80
C PHE A 236 -0.66 -10.23 -23.40
N PRO A 237 -1.31 -11.31 -23.85
CA PRO A 237 -2.58 -11.23 -24.60
C PRO A 237 -3.69 -10.46 -23.87
N LEU A 238 -3.77 -10.61 -22.54
CA LEU A 238 -4.73 -9.87 -21.71
C LEU A 238 -4.45 -8.37 -21.72
N LEU A 239 -3.18 -7.96 -21.63
CA LEU A 239 -2.80 -6.55 -21.66
C LEU A 239 -3.02 -5.94 -23.06
N LYS A 240 -2.66 -6.67 -24.12
CA LYS A 240 -2.98 -6.28 -25.51
C LYS A 240 -4.48 -6.07 -25.70
N SER A 241 -5.31 -6.95 -25.14
CA SER A 241 -6.77 -6.77 -25.16
C SER A 241 -7.23 -5.52 -24.41
N VAL A 242 -6.65 -5.20 -23.25
CA VAL A 242 -6.99 -3.98 -22.49
C VAL A 242 -6.64 -2.72 -23.29
N ILE A 243 -5.45 -2.67 -23.90
CA ILE A 243 -5.04 -1.55 -24.76
C ILE A 243 -6.05 -1.37 -25.90
N GLY A 244 -6.41 -2.46 -26.58
CA GLY A 244 -7.40 -2.45 -27.66
C GLY A 244 -8.77 -1.96 -27.21
N ASP A 245 -9.25 -2.45 -26.05
CA ASP A 245 -10.53 -2.02 -25.47
C ASP A 245 -10.52 -0.51 -25.13
N CYS A 246 -9.38 0.03 -24.67
CA CYS A 246 -9.21 1.46 -24.39
C CYS A 246 -9.10 2.33 -25.65
N LEU A 247 -8.49 1.85 -26.74
CA LEU A 247 -8.41 2.58 -28.02
C LEU A 247 -9.70 2.48 -28.83
N ARG A 248 -10.44 1.37 -28.71
CA ARG A 248 -11.71 1.09 -29.37
C ARG A 248 -12.80 0.85 -28.31
N PRO A 249 -13.43 1.92 -27.80
CA PRO A 249 -14.17 1.89 -26.53
C PRO A 249 -15.59 1.28 -26.66
N SER A 250 -15.77 0.25 -27.48
CA SER A 250 -17.06 -0.41 -27.74
C SER A 250 -17.72 -0.91 -26.46
N LYS A 251 -16.93 -1.47 -25.54
CA LYS A 251 -17.39 -1.95 -24.23
C LYS A 251 -17.87 -0.84 -23.28
N PHE A 252 -17.38 0.39 -23.45
CA PHE A 252 -17.73 1.53 -22.60
C PHE A 252 -18.93 2.31 -23.14
N MET A 253 -19.19 2.25 -24.45
CA MET A 253 -20.23 3.04 -25.11
C MET A 253 -21.63 2.85 -24.52
N GLN A 254 -21.97 1.63 -24.11
CA GLN A 254 -23.28 1.31 -23.53
C GLN A 254 -23.52 2.00 -22.17
N HIS A 255 -22.46 2.42 -21.47
CA HIS A 255 -22.53 3.09 -20.17
C HIS A 255 -22.14 4.58 -20.22
N ARG A 256 -22.06 5.17 -21.42
CA ARG A 256 -21.57 6.54 -21.62
C ARG A 256 -22.30 7.62 -20.83
N HIS A 257 -23.54 7.35 -20.45
CA HIS A 257 -24.44 8.28 -19.74
C HIS A 257 -24.50 8.04 -18.22
N SER A 258 -23.82 7.01 -17.70
CA SER A 258 -23.83 6.64 -16.29
C SER A 258 -22.41 6.54 -15.76
N VAL A 259 -22.03 7.48 -14.91
CA VAL A 259 -20.68 7.55 -14.33
C VAL A 259 -20.40 6.35 -13.44
N GLU A 260 -21.38 5.92 -12.66
CA GLU A 260 -21.28 4.77 -11.77
C GLU A 260 -21.09 3.47 -12.53
N GLU A 261 -21.89 3.25 -13.59
CA GLU A 261 -21.76 2.06 -14.42
C GLU A 261 -20.47 2.05 -15.22
N LEU A 262 -20.09 3.21 -15.79
CA LEU A 262 -18.82 3.36 -16.49
C LEU A 262 -17.64 3.06 -15.57
N ARG A 263 -17.68 3.51 -14.31
CA ARG A 263 -16.67 3.17 -13.30
C ARG A 263 -16.63 1.67 -13.02
N LYS A 264 -17.78 0.99 -12.97
CA LYS A 264 -17.83 -0.47 -12.80
C LYS A 264 -17.19 -1.20 -13.98
N VAL A 265 -17.49 -0.79 -15.21
CA VAL A 265 -16.88 -1.40 -16.40
C VAL A 265 -15.39 -1.10 -16.50
N LEU A 266 -14.95 0.11 -16.15
CA LEU A 266 -13.52 0.42 -16.02
C LEU A 266 -12.82 -0.46 -14.98
N GLN A 267 -13.50 -0.82 -13.89
CA GLN A 267 -12.96 -1.77 -12.92
C GLN A 267 -12.76 -3.15 -13.55
N GLU A 268 -13.80 -3.66 -14.19
CA GLU A 268 -13.86 -5.04 -14.69
C GLU A 268 -12.99 -5.23 -15.94
N GLU A 269 -13.16 -4.36 -16.94
CA GLU A 269 -12.52 -4.51 -18.26
C GLU A 269 -11.11 -3.95 -18.33
N VAL A 270 -10.75 -2.99 -17.45
CA VAL A 270 -9.43 -2.35 -17.49
C VAL A 270 -8.61 -2.73 -16.27
N ALA A 271 -9.01 -2.32 -15.07
CA ALA A 271 -8.18 -2.50 -13.87
C ALA A 271 -7.95 -3.97 -13.51
N ASN A 272 -9.01 -4.77 -13.44
CA ASN A 272 -8.94 -6.18 -13.05
C ASN A 272 -8.23 -7.04 -14.12
N ARG A 273 -8.46 -6.76 -15.41
CA ARG A 273 -7.80 -7.50 -16.50
C ARG A 273 -6.32 -7.16 -16.61
N THR A 274 -5.96 -5.90 -16.36
CA THR A 274 -4.55 -5.50 -16.25
C THR A 274 -3.89 -6.18 -15.05
N ASP A 275 -4.53 -6.20 -13.88
CA ASP A 275 -4.05 -6.91 -12.69
C ASP A 275 -3.82 -8.41 -12.96
N ALA A 276 -4.77 -9.05 -13.66
CA ALA A 276 -4.65 -10.44 -14.07
C ALA A 276 -3.46 -10.65 -15.03
N ALA A 277 -3.28 -9.77 -16.03
CA ALA A 277 -2.16 -9.84 -16.96
C ALA A 277 -0.80 -9.71 -16.24
N VAL A 278 -0.70 -8.79 -15.28
CA VAL A 278 0.54 -8.59 -14.49
C VAL A 278 0.83 -9.81 -13.60
N LYS A 279 -0.19 -10.39 -12.97
CA LYS A 279 -0.04 -11.61 -12.16
C LYS A 279 0.38 -12.81 -13.00
N ASP A 280 -0.20 -12.95 -14.19
CA ASP A 280 0.13 -14.06 -15.09
C ASP A 280 1.57 -13.93 -15.62
N ALA A 281 1.97 -12.72 -16.00
CA ALA A 281 3.34 -12.42 -16.38
C ALA A 281 4.35 -12.65 -15.24
N ALA A 282 3.97 -12.36 -13.99
CA ALA A 282 4.78 -12.63 -12.80
C ALA A 282 4.89 -14.12 -12.44
N ASN A 283 3.96 -14.96 -12.91
CA ASN A 283 4.04 -16.42 -12.76
C ASN A 283 4.93 -17.05 -13.84
N HIS A 284 4.88 -16.53 -15.07
CA HIS A 284 5.64 -17.07 -16.21
C HIS A 284 7.11 -16.64 -16.26
N THR A 285 7.41 -15.52 -15.61
CA THR A 285 8.77 -14.99 -15.51
C THR A 285 9.11 -14.98 -14.02
N LYS A 286 10.33 -15.33 -13.61
CA LYS A 286 10.81 -15.15 -12.20
C LYS A 286 10.95 -13.65 -11.86
N ILE A 287 9.92 -12.86 -12.14
CA ILE A 287 9.83 -11.43 -11.93
C ILE A 287 9.24 -11.24 -10.54
N PHE A 288 10.13 -11.02 -9.58
CA PHE A 288 9.76 -10.53 -8.25
C PHE A 288 9.33 -9.08 -8.41
N LEU A 289 8.04 -8.74 -8.38
CA LEU A 289 7.61 -7.32 -8.35
C LEU A 289 8.15 -6.67 -7.07
N PRO A 290 8.74 -5.46 -7.10
CA PRO A 290 9.02 -4.74 -5.87
C PRO A 290 7.66 -4.25 -5.39
N SER A 291 7.18 -4.78 -4.26
CA SER A 291 6.06 -4.13 -3.58
C SER A 291 6.43 -2.66 -3.40
N PRO A 292 5.56 -1.71 -3.78
CA PRO A 292 5.85 -0.30 -3.61
C PRO A 292 6.26 -0.02 -2.17
N CYS A 293 7.22 0.89 -1.96
CA CYS A 293 7.47 1.41 -0.63
C CYS A 293 6.13 1.89 -0.07
N ALA A 294 5.79 1.37 1.09
CA ALA A 294 4.45 1.43 1.65
C ALA A 294 4.06 2.88 1.99
N SER A 295 3.50 3.62 1.03
CA SER A 295 2.39 4.52 1.32
C SER A 295 1.13 3.65 1.25
N ALA A 296 0.61 3.26 2.42
CA ALA A 296 -0.60 2.47 2.56
C ALA A 296 -1.76 3.07 1.73
N THR A 297 -1.97 2.56 0.52
CA THR A 297 -3.19 2.75 -0.28
C THR A 297 -3.65 1.40 -0.79
N THR A 298 -4.53 0.80 0.01
CA THR A 298 -5.50 -0.23 -0.36
C THR A 298 -5.85 -0.26 -1.85
N THR A 299 -5.19 -1.15 -2.57
CA THR A 299 -5.84 -1.98 -3.59
C THR A 299 -6.95 -2.75 -2.89
N SER A 300 -8.19 -2.68 -3.36
CA SER A 300 -9.24 -3.61 -2.93
C SER A 300 -8.83 -5.03 -3.34
N PRO A 301 -8.42 -5.91 -2.42
CA PRO A 301 -8.51 -7.33 -2.70
C PRO A 301 -10.01 -7.67 -2.57
N LYS A 302 -10.45 -8.79 -3.15
CA LYS A 302 -11.50 -9.53 -2.47
C LYS A 302 -10.90 -9.86 -1.10
N THR A 303 -11.28 -9.11 -0.07
CA THR A 303 -10.56 -9.02 1.21
C THR A 303 -10.64 -10.35 1.94
N THR A 304 -9.68 -11.23 1.69
CA THR A 304 -9.40 -12.35 2.58
C THR A 304 -8.72 -11.83 3.83
N THR A 305 -8.89 -12.53 4.95
CA THR A 305 -8.38 -12.15 6.27
C THR A 305 -6.87 -11.84 6.27
N SER A 306 -6.08 -12.53 5.44
CA SER A 306 -4.62 -12.37 5.32
C SER A 306 -4.17 -10.99 4.82
N GLY A 307 -4.85 -10.39 3.84
CA GLY A 307 -4.49 -9.05 3.31
C GLY A 307 -4.76 -7.90 4.29
N ARG A 308 -5.70 -8.10 5.22
CA ARG A 308 -6.03 -7.11 6.27
C ARG A 308 -4.99 -7.11 7.38
N ILE A 309 -4.51 -8.30 7.70
CA ILE A 309 -3.50 -8.55 8.72
C ILE A 309 -2.15 -7.95 8.32
N THR A 310 -1.71 -8.12 7.07
CA THR A 310 -0.46 -7.50 6.56
C THR A 310 -0.46 -5.98 6.64
N THR A 311 -1.63 -5.35 6.46
CA THR A 311 -1.77 -3.90 6.60
C THR A 311 -1.56 -3.43 8.05
N SER A 312 -1.88 -4.25 9.05
CA SER A 312 -1.65 -3.91 10.46
C SER A 312 -0.17 -3.93 10.85
N HIS A 313 0.64 -4.82 10.28
CA HIS A 313 2.10 -4.85 10.48
C HIS A 313 2.75 -3.55 9.99
N ILE A 314 2.38 -3.12 8.77
CA ILE A 314 2.91 -1.94 8.10
C ILE A 314 2.64 -0.66 8.91
N GLN A 315 1.51 -0.60 9.62
CA GLN A 315 1.17 0.57 10.43
C GLN A 315 1.96 0.68 11.74
N ILE A 316 2.51 -0.42 12.24
CA ILE A 316 3.28 -0.42 13.49
C ILE A 316 4.74 -0.13 13.24
N TYR A 317 5.25 -0.58 12.10
CA TYR A 317 6.61 -0.30 11.66
C TYR A 317 6.64 -0.10 10.14
N ALA A 318 6.52 1.17 9.72
CA ALA A 318 6.41 1.56 8.31
C ALA A 318 7.71 1.32 7.51
N GLU A 319 8.85 1.31 8.18
CA GLU A 319 10.18 1.14 7.56
C GLU A 319 10.57 -0.33 7.38
N ALA A 320 9.69 -1.28 7.77
CA ALA A 320 9.95 -2.70 7.60
C ALA A 320 9.94 -3.11 6.12
N GLU A 321 10.91 -3.92 5.71
CA GLU A 321 10.79 -4.68 4.47
C GLU A 321 9.85 -5.88 4.71
N VAL A 322 8.70 -5.90 4.03
CA VAL A 322 7.65 -6.90 4.26
C VAL A 322 7.54 -7.83 3.05
N TYR A 323 7.71 -9.12 3.30
CA TYR A 323 7.52 -10.19 2.33
C TYR A 323 6.22 -10.95 2.64
N VAL A 324 5.43 -11.28 1.62
CA VAL A 324 4.15 -11.98 1.77
C VAL A 324 4.20 -13.32 1.05
N ALA A 325 4.15 -14.41 1.82
CA ALA A 325 3.96 -15.75 1.28
C ALA A 325 2.46 -16.11 1.31
N ARG A 326 1.86 -16.32 0.14
CA ARG A 326 0.47 -16.79 0.05
C ARG A 326 0.44 -18.30 0.21
N VAL A 327 -0.11 -18.76 1.34
CA VAL A 327 -0.20 -20.19 1.69
C VAL A 327 -1.65 -20.68 1.84
N PHE A 328 -2.63 -19.78 1.69
CA PHE A 328 -4.05 -20.08 1.72
C PHE A 328 -4.70 -19.71 0.38
N GLU A 329 -5.51 -20.62 -0.14
CA GLU A 329 -6.37 -20.36 -1.30
C GLU A 329 -7.69 -19.71 -0.90
N SER A 330 -8.22 -20.07 0.26
CA SER A 330 -9.50 -19.61 0.83
C SER A 330 -9.34 -19.22 2.31
N ASP A 331 -10.43 -18.85 3.00
CA ASP A 331 -10.39 -18.53 4.43
C ASP A 331 -10.12 -19.76 5.33
N GLU A 332 -10.28 -20.97 4.80
CA GLU A 332 -10.01 -22.23 5.52
C GLU A 332 -8.78 -22.95 4.96
N ALA A 333 -8.09 -23.68 5.84
CA ALA A 333 -6.97 -24.53 5.46
C ALA A 333 -7.47 -25.79 4.73
N ASN A 334 -6.81 -26.14 3.63
CA ASN A 334 -6.92 -27.43 2.96
C ASN A 334 -5.78 -28.37 3.39
N ASP A 335 -5.79 -29.61 2.87
CA ASP A 335 -4.79 -30.64 3.23
C ASP A 335 -3.34 -30.22 2.89
N ASP A 336 -3.15 -29.39 1.85
CA ASP A 336 -1.83 -28.93 1.38
C ASP A 336 -1.33 -27.68 2.12
N THR A 337 -2.19 -27.00 2.89
CA THR A 337 -1.87 -25.70 3.50
C THR A 337 -0.68 -25.81 4.45
N GLN A 338 -0.55 -26.92 5.19
CA GLN A 338 0.60 -27.11 6.09
C GLN A 338 1.92 -27.26 5.32
N ASP A 339 1.92 -27.94 4.18
CA ASP A 339 3.11 -28.09 3.35
C ASP A 339 3.51 -26.75 2.71
N LEU A 340 2.53 -25.95 2.25
CA LEU A 340 2.77 -24.60 1.75
C LEU A 340 3.34 -23.67 2.83
N VAL A 341 2.86 -23.76 4.08
CA VAL A 341 3.44 -23.01 5.21
C VAL A 341 4.87 -23.44 5.49
N LEU A 342 5.18 -24.74 5.39
CA LEU A 342 6.54 -25.24 5.54
C LEU A 342 7.47 -24.65 4.46
N GLU A 343 7.07 -24.70 3.19
CA GLU A 343 7.84 -24.12 2.09
C GLU A 343 8.05 -22.61 2.28
N ALA A 344 7.01 -21.91 2.74
CA ALA A 344 7.10 -20.47 3.03
C ALA A 344 8.10 -20.17 4.15
N ILE A 345 8.16 -20.97 5.21
CA ILE A 345 9.14 -20.81 6.30
C ILE A 345 10.56 -21.06 5.78
N GLU A 346 10.76 -22.09 4.96
CA GLU A 346 12.08 -22.36 4.38
C GLU A 346 12.52 -21.27 3.41
N HIS A 347 11.60 -20.72 2.62
CA HIS A 347 11.88 -19.62 1.70
C HIS A 347 12.19 -18.32 2.45
N ALA A 348 11.38 -17.98 3.46
CA ALA A 348 11.58 -16.79 4.29
C ALA A 348 12.94 -16.80 4.96
N LYS A 349 13.40 -17.97 5.43
CA LYS A 349 14.71 -18.13 6.02
C LYS A 349 15.85 -18.12 5.00
N ASN A 350 15.78 -18.99 4.00
CA ASN A 350 16.93 -19.29 3.15
C ASN A 350 17.11 -18.32 1.98
N VAL A 351 16.03 -17.69 1.53
CA VAL A 351 16.03 -16.81 0.36
C VAL A 351 15.85 -15.35 0.78
N TRP A 352 14.79 -15.04 1.54
CA TRP A 352 14.54 -13.66 2.00
C TRP A 352 15.39 -13.25 3.20
N GLN A 353 15.90 -14.22 3.97
CA GLN A 353 16.71 -13.98 5.16
C GLN A 353 16.05 -13.01 6.15
N VAL A 354 14.75 -13.24 6.42
CA VAL A 354 13.97 -12.34 7.28
C VAL A 354 14.39 -12.41 8.76
N ASP A 355 14.30 -11.28 9.44
CA ASP A 355 14.48 -11.18 10.90
C ASP A 355 13.26 -11.75 11.66
N VAL A 356 12.06 -11.59 11.12
CA VAL A 356 10.78 -11.94 11.78
C VAL A 356 9.84 -12.66 10.81
N ILE A 357 9.27 -13.78 11.25
CA ILE A 357 8.19 -14.52 10.57
C ILE A 357 6.91 -14.37 11.40
N SER A 358 5.83 -13.88 10.77
CA SER A 358 4.52 -13.74 11.39
C SER A 358 3.51 -14.72 10.80
N ILE A 359 3.11 -15.74 11.58
CA ILE A 359 2.13 -16.75 11.20
C ILE A 359 0.81 -16.42 11.89
N ALA A 360 -0.02 -15.61 11.25
CA ALA A 360 -1.30 -15.16 11.79
C ALA A 360 -2.44 -16.18 11.65
N SER A 361 -2.10 -17.47 11.74
CA SER A 361 -3.02 -18.61 11.65
C SER A 361 -2.44 -19.80 12.43
N GLY A 362 -3.20 -20.88 12.55
CA GLY A 362 -2.69 -22.11 13.15
C GLY A 362 -3.56 -23.32 12.88
N PHE A 363 -2.97 -24.49 13.15
CA PHE A 363 -3.49 -25.80 12.82
C PHE A 363 -3.67 -26.66 14.06
N GLU A 364 -4.64 -27.56 14.04
CA GLU A 364 -4.81 -28.52 15.13
C GLU A 364 -3.72 -29.59 15.12
N ARG A 365 -3.38 -30.09 13.94
CA ARG A 365 -2.38 -31.15 13.75
C ARG A 365 -0.97 -30.58 13.69
N ASP A 366 -0.05 -31.27 14.35
CA ASP A 366 1.38 -30.99 14.23
C ASP A 366 1.91 -31.41 12.87
N HIS A 367 2.88 -30.64 12.36
CA HIS A 367 3.60 -30.99 11.14
C HIS A 367 5.10 -31.16 11.44
N ALA A 368 5.62 -32.39 11.29
CA ALA A 368 6.95 -32.76 11.77
C ALA A 368 8.09 -32.01 11.06
N LEU A 369 8.00 -31.80 9.74
CA LEU A 369 9.00 -31.08 8.96
C LEU A 369 8.96 -29.58 9.26
N MET A 370 7.78 -28.96 9.21
CA MET A 370 7.58 -27.57 9.66
C MET A 370 8.13 -27.32 11.06
N ARG A 371 7.92 -28.22 12.03
CA ARG A 371 8.52 -28.11 13.37
C ARG A 371 10.05 -28.02 13.31
N ARG A 372 10.70 -28.82 12.46
CA ARG A 372 12.16 -28.75 12.27
C ARG A 372 12.58 -27.45 11.59
N ALA A 373 11.83 -26.99 10.60
CA ALA A 373 12.09 -25.73 9.90
C ALA A 373 12.00 -24.53 10.86
N ILE A 374 10.95 -24.46 11.69
CA ILE A 374 10.79 -23.43 12.72
C ILE A 374 11.94 -23.44 13.73
N LYS A 375 12.30 -24.62 14.24
CA LYS A 375 13.45 -24.75 15.16
C LYS A 375 14.75 -24.24 14.56
N ARG A 376 14.99 -24.56 13.28
CA ARG A 376 16.16 -24.07 12.54
C ARG A 376 16.10 -22.57 12.30
N ALA A 377 14.92 -21.99 12.05
CA ALA A 377 14.78 -20.55 11.89
C ALA A 377 15.10 -19.83 13.21
N ALA A 378 14.51 -20.30 14.31
CA ALA A 378 14.75 -19.75 15.64
C ALA A 378 16.21 -19.87 16.09
N SER A 379 16.88 -21.00 15.83
CA SER A 379 18.30 -21.19 16.19
C SER A 379 19.24 -20.23 15.46
N ASP A 380 18.84 -19.77 14.28
CA ASP A 380 19.66 -18.92 13.42
C ASP A 380 19.31 -17.43 13.58
N GLY A 381 18.48 -17.09 14.58
CA GLY A 381 18.15 -15.71 14.94
C GLY A 381 16.90 -15.14 14.24
N THR A 382 16.11 -15.96 13.54
CA THR A 382 14.81 -15.53 13.00
C THR A 382 13.71 -15.73 14.04
N LEU A 383 13.04 -14.66 14.44
CA LEU A 383 11.93 -14.71 15.40
C LEU A 383 10.66 -15.21 14.72
N VAL A 384 9.99 -16.21 15.29
CA VAL A 384 8.71 -16.72 14.78
C VAL A 384 7.59 -16.36 15.75
N PHE A 385 6.62 -15.59 15.27
CA PHE A 385 5.39 -15.24 15.99
C PHE A 385 4.22 -16.01 15.41
N ALA A 386 3.34 -16.54 16.27
CA ALA A 386 2.13 -17.22 15.79
C ALA A 386 0.91 -17.00 16.69
N ALA A 387 -0.26 -16.99 16.04
CA ALA A 387 -1.56 -16.78 16.68
C ALA A 387 -1.96 -17.96 17.56
N ALA A 388 -2.41 -17.68 18.79
CA ALA A 388 -2.78 -18.73 19.73
C ALA A 388 -3.96 -19.58 19.24
N SER A 389 -5.11 -18.93 18.99
CA SER A 389 -6.39 -19.48 18.50
C SER A 389 -7.48 -18.42 18.75
N ASN A 390 -8.63 -18.53 18.07
CA ASN A 390 -9.80 -17.66 18.30
C ASN A 390 -11.03 -18.41 18.87
N TYR A 391 -10.88 -19.68 19.26
CA TYR A 391 -12.01 -20.53 19.65
C TYR A 391 -12.26 -20.55 21.17
N GLY A 392 -11.72 -19.59 21.93
CA GLY A 392 -11.81 -19.60 23.39
C GLY A 392 -11.31 -20.91 23.97
N ASN A 393 -11.88 -21.33 25.11
CA ASN A 393 -11.54 -22.60 25.76
C ASN A 393 -12.06 -23.87 25.04
N ILE A 394 -12.71 -23.72 23.87
CA ILE A 394 -13.20 -24.87 23.09
C ILE A 394 -12.04 -25.61 22.43
N ARG A 395 -11.03 -24.88 21.97
CA ARG A 395 -9.81 -25.45 21.38
C ARG A 395 -8.58 -24.99 22.15
N GLN A 396 -7.56 -25.83 22.15
CA GLN A 396 -6.27 -25.47 22.72
C GLN A 396 -5.49 -24.53 21.77
N VAL A 397 -4.34 -24.05 22.24
CA VAL A 397 -3.40 -23.32 21.40
C VAL A 397 -2.97 -24.17 20.21
N THR A 398 -3.08 -23.58 19.03
CA THR A 398 -2.80 -24.22 17.75
C THR A 398 -1.29 -24.38 17.49
N PHE A 399 -0.94 -25.25 16.57
CA PHE A 399 0.39 -25.35 15.97
C PHE A 399 0.53 -24.29 14.86
N PRO A 400 1.65 -23.54 14.77
CA PRO A 400 2.88 -23.71 15.53
C PRO A 400 2.97 -22.90 16.83
N ALA A 401 1.97 -22.08 17.18
CA ALA A 401 2.02 -21.20 18.36
C ALA A 401 2.34 -21.92 19.69
N ARG A 402 1.95 -23.19 19.84
CA ARG A 402 2.29 -24.01 21.02
C ARG A 402 3.76 -24.43 21.14
N MET A 403 4.59 -24.24 20.12
CA MET A 403 6.01 -24.60 20.17
C MET A 403 6.81 -23.65 21.07
N GLN A 404 7.79 -24.15 21.83
CA GLN A 404 8.65 -23.31 22.69
C GLN A 404 9.49 -22.31 21.88
N ASP A 405 9.90 -22.71 20.67
CA ASP A 405 10.69 -21.88 19.73
C ASP A 405 9.85 -20.78 19.04
N VAL A 406 8.56 -20.68 19.36
CA VAL A 406 7.61 -19.74 18.76
C VAL A 406 7.02 -18.84 19.84
N ILE A 407 6.99 -17.55 19.57
CA ILE A 407 6.35 -16.55 20.43
C ILE A 407 4.84 -16.61 20.14
N CYS A 408 4.11 -17.24 21.07
CA CYS A 408 2.66 -17.37 21.00
C CYS A 408 2.01 -16.04 21.38
N ILE A 409 1.10 -15.54 20.53
CA ILE A 409 0.43 -14.27 20.76
C ILE A 409 -1.07 -14.47 20.96
N TYR A 410 -1.54 -13.93 22.08
CA TYR A 410 -2.93 -13.81 22.50
C TYR A 410 -3.46 -12.40 22.26
N CYS A 411 -4.77 -12.22 22.36
CA CYS A 411 -5.49 -11.00 22.05
C CYS A 411 -5.90 -10.22 23.32
N THR A 412 -5.76 -8.90 23.32
CA THR A 412 -6.38 -8.00 24.29
C THR A 412 -7.30 -6.99 23.61
N ASP A 413 -8.18 -6.38 24.40
CA ASP A 413 -8.93 -5.19 24.02
C ASP A 413 -8.09 -3.90 24.14
N GLY A 414 -8.70 -2.76 23.78
CA GLY A 414 -8.09 -1.42 23.87
C GLY A 414 -7.77 -0.96 25.30
N ARG A 415 -8.25 -1.66 26.33
CA ARG A 415 -7.93 -1.43 27.74
C ARG A 415 -6.89 -2.40 28.27
N THR A 416 -6.25 -3.17 27.38
CA THR A 416 -5.25 -4.18 27.74
C THR A 416 -5.84 -5.28 28.63
N LYS A 417 -7.15 -5.55 28.50
CA LYS A 417 -7.80 -6.69 29.13
C LYS A 417 -7.87 -7.85 28.17
N VAL A 418 -7.70 -9.06 28.68
CA VAL A 418 -7.65 -10.25 27.81
C VAL A 418 -9.03 -10.56 27.25
N SER A 419 -9.09 -10.81 25.95
CA SER A 419 -10.34 -11.16 25.25
C SER A 419 -10.72 -12.62 25.54
N GLN A 420 -11.40 -12.86 26.67
CA GLN A 420 -11.72 -14.23 27.15
C GLN A 420 -12.60 -15.05 26.19
N SER A 421 -13.44 -14.38 25.39
CA SER A 421 -14.28 -15.02 24.36
C SER A 421 -13.46 -15.53 23.17
N ILE A 422 -12.24 -15.04 22.99
CA ILE A 422 -11.37 -15.32 21.83
C ILE A 422 -10.22 -16.23 22.24
N ASN A 423 -9.50 -15.87 23.30
CA ASN A 423 -8.26 -16.52 23.67
C ASN A 423 -8.51 -17.94 24.22
N PRO A 424 -7.77 -18.95 23.74
CA PRO A 424 -7.73 -20.23 24.41
C PRO A 424 -7.01 -20.10 25.75
N ALA A 425 -7.21 -21.04 26.67
CA ALA A 425 -6.52 -21.03 27.95
C ALA A 425 -5.00 -20.84 27.81
N ALA A 426 -4.44 -19.96 28.65
CA ALA A 426 -2.99 -19.75 28.75
C ALA A 426 -2.25 -21.08 28.96
N GLN A 427 -1.13 -21.25 28.25
CA GLN A 427 -0.29 -22.44 28.38
C GLN A 427 0.40 -22.46 29.74
N THR A 428 0.36 -23.61 30.40
CA THR A 428 1.07 -23.84 31.67
C THR A 428 2.50 -24.31 31.46
N THR A 429 2.82 -24.82 30.27
CA THR A 429 4.15 -25.32 29.89
C THR A 429 5.08 -24.23 29.36
N LYS A 430 4.54 -23.04 29.07
CA LYS A 430 5.34 -21.85 28.73
C LYS A 430 5.46 -20.94 29.93
N SER A 431 6.64 -20.35 30.10
CA SER A 431 6.89 -19.37 31.16
C SER A 431 6.18 -18.04 30.92
N ARG A 432 5.78 -17.75 29.68
CA ARG A 432 5.17 -16.48 29.26
C ARG A 432 4.07 -16.69 28.24
N ASN A 433 2.94 -16.01 28.43
CA ASN A 433 1.76 -16.05 27.57
C ASN A 433 1.45 -14.63 27.10
N PHE A 434 2.16 -14.13 26.09
CA PHE A 434 2.03 -12.73 25.69
C PHE A 434 0.70 -12.44 25.02
N ALA A 435 0.02 -11.40 25.48
CA ALA A 435 -1.18 -10.88 24.85
C ALA A 435 -0.94 -9.42 24.44
N ILE A 436 -1.43 -9.00 23.28
CA ILE A 436 -1.38 -7.60 22.84
C ILE A 436 -2.70 -7.24 22.15
N LEU A 437 -2.93 -5.93 21.96
CA LEU A 437 -4.11 -5.41 21.28
C LEU A 437 -4.41 -6.22 20.02
N GLY A 438 -5.61 -6.75 19.93
CA GLY A 438 -6.08 -7.50 18.77
C GLY A 438 -7.59 -7.49 18.61
N GLU A 439 -8.33 -6.88 19.53
CA GLU A 439 -9.78 -6.71 19.47
C GLU A 439 -10.14 -5.25 19.17
N GLY A 440 -11.09 -5.03 18.26
CA GLY A 440 -11.56 -3.68 17.95
C GLY A 440 -10.59 -2.88 17.07
N VAL A 441 -9.61 -3.53 16.42
CA VAL A 441 -8.53 -2.84 15.71
C VAL A 441 -9.02 -2.31 14.37
N SER A 442 -8.93 -1.00 14.18
CA SER A 442 -9.31 -0.34 12.94
C SER A 442 -8.08 -0.13 12.06
N VAL A 443 -8.12 -0.61 10.82
CA VAL A 443 -7.00 -0.51 9.87
C VAL A 443 -7.41 0.34 8.67
N PRO A 444 -6.84 1.55 8.51
CA PRO A 444 -7.05 2.39 7.34
C PRO A 444 -6.88 1.65 6.01
N PRO A 445 -7.70 2.02 5.00
CA PRO A 445 -8.68 3.10 4.98
C PRO A 445 -10.04 2.71 5.60
N SER A 446 -10.24 1.45 5.99
CA SER A 446 -11.52 0.97 6.49
C SER A 446 -11.60 1.13 8.01
N ILE A 447 -11.96 2.32 8.47
CA ILE A 447 -12.23 2.60 9.89
C ILE A 447 -13.59 2.00 10.33
N ARG A 448 -14.38 1.47 9.38
CA ARG A 448 -15.73 0.95 9.65
C ARG A 448 -15.75 -0.53 10.05
N GLU A 449 -14.71 -1.28 9.72
CA GLU A 449 -14.61 -2.69 10.06
C GLU A 449 -13.47 -2.86 11.06
N GLN A 450 -13.85 -3.23 12.28
CA GLN A 450 -12.90 -3.58 13.32
C GLN A 450 -12.46 -5.02 13.14
N LEU A 451 -11.15 -5.23 13.08
CA LEU A 451 -10.55 -6.55 13.08
C LEU A 451 -10.39 -7.01 14.51
N THR A 452 -10.77 -8.27 14.75
CA THR A 452 -10.72 -8.88 16.06
C THR A 452 -10.13 -10.28 15.93
N GLY A 453 -9.08 -10.58 16.69
CA GLY A 453 -8.52 -11.92 16.80
C GLY A 453 -7.05 -11.99 17.19
N THR A 454 -6.62 -13.17 17.61
CA THR A 454 -5.21 -13.46 17.89
C THR A 454 -4.32 -13.34 16.66
N SER A 455 -4.88 -13.49 15.46
CA SER A 455 -4.20 -13.22 14.19
C SER A 455 -3.81 -11.75 14.03
N VAL A 456 -4.69 -10.83 14.43
CA VAL A 456 -4.42 -9.38 14.44
C VAL A 456 -3.36 -9.06 15.49
N ALA A 457 -3.53 -9.58 16.71
CA ALA A 457 -2.56 -9.39 17.79
C ALA A 457 -1.16 -9.90 17.42
N THR A 458 -1.08 -11.07 16.77
CA THR A 458 0.19 -11.66 16.29
C THR A 458 0.93 -10.70 15.38
N SER A 459 0.20 -10.03 14.51
CA SER A 459 0.78 -9.10 13.57
C SER A 459 1.25 -7.83 14.22
N ILE A 460 0.47 -7.34 15.18
CA ILE A 460 0.86 -6.20 16.00
C ILE A 460 2.14 -6.50 16.78
N ALA A 461 2.24 -7.68 17.39
CA ALA A 461 3.43 -8.14 18.09
C ALA A 461 4.65 -8.30 17.16
N ALA A 462 4.47 -8.88 15.98
CA ALA A 462 5.56 -9.06 15.02
C ALA A 462 6.10 -7.71 14.49
N GLY A 463 5.20 -6.75 14.18
CA GLY A 463 5.60 -5.40 13.78
C GLY A 463 6.35 -4.67 14.90
N LEU A 464 5.88 -4.80 16.14
CA LEU A 464 6.56 -4.26 17.31
C LEU A 464 7.96 -4.87 17.48
N ALA A 465 8.09 -6.19 17.30
CA ALA A 465 9.38 -6.86 17.36
C ALA A 465 10.34 -6.38 16.27
N GLY A 466 9.86 -6.20 15.04
CA GLY A 466 10.65 -5.61 13.95
C GLY A 466 11.21 -4.23 14.33
N ARG A 467 10.36 -3.35 14.87
CA ARG A 467 10.79 -2.03 15.36
C ARG A 467 11.84 -2.12 16.49
N LEU A 468 11.66 -3.06 17.41
CA LEU A 468 12.61 -3.27 18.51
C LEU A 468 13.96 -3.80 18.02
N LEU A 469 13.98 -4.63 16.97
CA LEU A 469 15.22 -5.12 16.36
C LEU A 469 15.94 -4.04 15.56
N ASP A 470 15.20 -3.14 14.92
CA ASP A 470 15.77 -2.02 14.17
C ASP A 470 16.33 -0.92 15.08
N PHE A 471 15.64 -0.59 16.18
CA PHE A 471 16.03 0.48 17.09
C PHE A 471 17.52 0.49 17.49
N PRO A 472 18.13 -0.63 17.95
CA PRO A 472 19.55 -0.62 18.31
C PRO A 472 20.50 -0.61 17.10
N ARG A 473 20.01 -0.86 15.88
CA ARG A 473 20.79 -0.73 14.64
C ARG A 473 20.97 0.73 14.23
N GLN A 474 20.19 1.66 14.79
CA GLN A 474 20.28 3.10 14.53
C GLN A 474 21.56 3.71 15.10
N LYS A 475 22.17 4.68 14.38
CA LYS A 475 23.53 5.19 14.65
C LYS A 475 23.71 5.80 16.05
N ASP A 476 22.66 6.44 16.55
CA ASP A 476 22.56 7.04 17.89
C ASP A 476 22.44 5.99 19.01
N CYS A 477 21.86 4.83 18.70
CA CYS A 477 21.64 3.75 19.66
C CYS A 477 22.79 2.72 19.72
N GLN A 478 23.57 2.56 18.64
CA GLN A 478 24.63 1.54 18.51
C GLN A 478 25.65 1.56 19.65
N GLN A 479 25.95 2.73 20.24
CA GLN A 479 26.93 2.83 21.33
C GLN A 479 26.36 2.40 22.70
N ASN A 480 25.03 2.47 22.85
CA ASN A 480 24.31 2.24 24.10
C ASN A 480 23.73 0.81 24.19
N ILE A 481 23.34 0.21 23.06
CA ILE A 481 22.75 -1.14 23.02
C ILE A 481 23.68 -2.08 22.25
N ARG A 482 24.60 -2.73 22.99
CA ARG A 482 25.70 -3.50 22.40
C ARG A 482 25.35 -4.94 21.98
N CYS A 483 24.22 -5.48 22.45
CA CYS A 483 23.89 -6.90 22.31
C CYS A 483 22.70 -7.15 21.37
N VAL A 484 22.73 -6.61 20.15
CA VAL A 484 21.66 -6.77 19.14
C VAL A 484 21.36 -8.23 18.83
N GLY A 485 22.39 -9.08 18.74
CA GLY A 485 22.23 -10.52 18.51
C GLY A 485 21.46 -11.23 19.63
N ASN A 486 21.59 -10.77 20.88
CA ASN A 486 20.81 -11.33 21.99
C ASN A 486 19.35 -10.87 21.93
N LEU A 487 19.09 -9.64 21.46
CA LEU A 487 17.72 -9.15 21.29
C LEU A 487 16.95 -9.93 20.21
N ALA A 488 17.65 -10.36 19.16
CA ALA A 488 17.11 -11.21 18.09
C ALA A 488 16.85 -12.67 18.50
N SER A 489 17.06 -13.03 19.77
CA SER A 489 16.67 -14.35 20.31
C SER A 489 15.25 -14.34 20.88
N VAL A 490 14.62 -15.51 20.92
CA VAL A 490 13.30 -15.70 21.55
C VAL A 490 13.33 -15.21 23.01
N GLU A 491 14.40 -15.52 23.76
CA GLU A 491 14.59 -15.09 25.14
C GLU A 491 14.74 -13.57 25.25
N GLY A 492 15.53 -12.96 24.37
CA GLY A 492 15.80 -11.53 24.35
C GLY A 492 14.55 -10.70 24.12
N ILE A 493 13.84 -10.95 23.01
CA ILE A 493 12.61 -10.22 22.71
C ILE A 493 11.51 -10.52 23.75
N SER A 494 11.47 -11.75 24.29
CA SER A 494 10.55 -12.10 25.39
C SER A 494 10.85 -11.32 26.67
N ALA A 495 12.11 -11.02 26.97
CA ALA A 495 12.48 -10.19 28.12
C ALA A 495 11.95 -8.76 27.96
N VAL A 496 12.07 -8.19 26.75
CA VAL A 496 11.51 -6.86 26.43
C VAL A 496 9.98 -6.84 26.54
N PHE A 497 9.30 -7.84 25.95
CA PHE A 497 7.85 -7.96 26.07
C PHE A 497 7.39 -8.16 27.52
N SER A 498 8.17 -8.88 28.33
CA SER A 498 7.90 -9.03 29.76
C SER A 498 8.01 -7.71 30.50
N HIS A 499 8.99 -6.88 30.14
CA HIS A 499 9.13 -5.55 30.70
C HIS A 499 7.92 -4.68 30.37
N MET A 500 7.48 -4.68 29.11
CA MET A 500 6.25 -4.02 28.66
C MET A 500 4.99 -4.55 29.35
N ALA A 501 4.97 -5.82 29.75
CA ALA A 501 3.82 -6.44 30.41
C ALA A 501 3.77 -6.23 31.92
N LYS A 502 4.86 -5.76 32.56
CA LYS A 502 4.99 -5.68 34.02
C LYS A 502 3.88 -4.88 34.70
N GLY A 503 3.05 -5.52 35.50
CA GLY A 503 1.92 -4.87 36.18
C GLY A 503 0.68 -4.70 35.29
N ALA A 504 0.64 -5.36 34.14
CA ALA A 504 -0.55 -5.50 33.29
C ALA A 504 -0.94 -6.98 33.11
N GLU A 505 -0.44 -7.87 33.97
CA GLU A 505 -0.84 -9.26 33.95
C GLU A 505 -2.35 -9.38 34.20
N ASP A 506 -3.02 -10.14 33.35
CA ASP A 506 -4.44 -10.42 33.46
C ASP A 506 -4.63 -11.94 33.41
N TYR A 507 -5.09 -12.51 34.52
CA TYR A 507 -5.08 -13.96 34.79
C TYR A 507 -3.68 -14.58 34.68
N ARG A 508 -3.37 -15.26 33.57
CA ARG A 508 -2.07 -15.90 33.29
C ARG A 508 -1.42 -15.35 32.02
N TYR A 509 -1.94 -14.26 31.49
CA TYR A 509 -1.43 -13.60 30.29
C TYR A 509 -0.54 -12.43 30.68
N ASN A 510 0.56 -12.28 29.94
CA ASN A 510 1.47 -11.16 30.03
C ASN A 510 1.02 -10.11 28.99
N CYS A 511 0.16 -9.18 29.39
CA CYS A 511 -0.41 -8.21 28.45
C CYS A 511 0.58 -7.09 28.14
N VAL A 512 1.10 -7.11 26.91
CA VAL A 512 2.13 -6.21 26.41
C VAL A 512 1.53 -4.83 26.15
N LEU A 513 2.08 -3.81 26.84
CA LEU A 513 1.80 -2.40 26.62
C LEU A 513 3.02 -1.74 25.96
N PRO A 514 3.01 -1.50 24.64
CA PRO A 514 4.17 -0.94 23.94
C PRO A 514 4.63 0.41 24.51
N GLY A 515 3.68 1.24 24.95
CA GLY A 515 3.96 2.55 25.53
C GLY A 515 4.75 2.56 26.84
N ARG A 516 5.05 1.40 27.45
CA ARG A 516 5.90 1.32 28.66
C ARG A 516 7.41 1.36 28.37
N LEU A 517 7.83 1.35 27.10
CA LEU A 517 9.22 1.61 26.72
C LEU A 517 9.51 3.08 26.38
N LEU A 518 8.46 3.92 26.35
CA LEU A 518 8.56 5.38 26.27
C LEU A 518 8.63 5.93 27.69
#